data_AF-A0A2H9P4T5-F1
#
_entry.id   AF-A0A2H9P4T5-F1
#
_cell.length_a   1.000
_cell.length_b   1.000
_cell.length_c   1.000
_cell.angle_alpha   90.00
_cell.angle_beta   90.00
_cell.angle_gamma   90.00
#
_symmetry.space_group_name_H-M   'P 1'
#
loop_
_entity.id
_entity.type
_entity.pdbx_description
1 polymer ?
#
loop_
_entity_poly.entity_id
_entity_poly.type
_entity_poly.pdbx_seq_one_letter_code
_entity_poly.pdbx_strand_id
1 'polypeptide(L)'
;MESTDHQLLLPLVEEENICLPLPINVVSKYWNVTLPMSEAIESAKQYANSNGSVLIEGIESAERHGLGCKIIHSSLSELKKIIDAGIPPIVILPGIPEITQHASVISGYDDNEKTILHYIQKGNNDGEQQEGVIPQELFDKEWSEDGRLLIILAPHNVLFSIKLNDSSEISNRLCLISERLILQKNTSEALASLKKAIELDEVNQTALYLSGSVLNEQNSNDCIPYYEKCIALNGRFYLAYVGLGNYYLKSSQFDKSEIYYSKAIEINPKRSAKIYKNRAYLKEKQKKNPEAKNDLKSYLKLFPKAKDRGIIEQAIREL
;
A
#
# COMPACT_ATOMS: atom_id res chain seq x y z
N MET A 1 1.00 37.67 -11.60
CA MET A 1 0.53 36.42 -10.97
C MET A 1 1.78 35.64 -10.67
N GLU A 2 2.23 35.67 -9.41
CA GLU A 2 3.33 34.81 -9.00
C GLU A 2 2.85 33.36 -9.16
N SER A 3 3.55 32.61 -10.00
CA SER A 3 3.43 31.16 -10.04
C SER A 3 3.83 30.66 -8.65
N THR A 4 2.86 30.32 -7.80
CA THR A 4 3.16 29.54 -6.61
C THR A 4 3.55 28.16 -7.08
N ASP A 5 4.87 27.95 -7.22
CA ASP A 5 5.43 26.68 -7.59
C ASP A 5 5.27 25.73 -6.40
N HIS A 6 4.24 24.89 -6.43
CA HIS A 6 3.94 23.92 -5.38
C HIS A 6 4.74 22.62 -5.58
N GLN A 7 6.01 22.75 -5.95
CA GLN A 7 6.89 21.65 -6.30
C GLN A 7 8.13 21.61 -5.40
N LEU A 8 8.55 20.38 -5.08
CA LEU A 8 9.74 20.05 -4.31
C LEU A 8 10.77 19.43 -5.25
N LEU A 9 11.98 19.98 -5.24
CA LEU A 9 13.10 19.41 -5.96
C LEU A 9 13.66 18.21 -5.17
N LEU A 10 13.37 16.99 -5.62
CA LEU A 10 13.79 15.77 -4.94
C LEU A 10 15.10 15.22 -5.51
N PRO A 11 15.99 14.62 -4.71
CA PRO A 11 17.23 14.05 -5.23
C PRO A 11 17.00 12.77 -6.03
N LEU A 12 17.81 12.54 -7.07
CA LEU A 12 17.88 11.25 -7.76
C LEU A 12 18.52 10.19 -6.88
N VAL A 13 17.86 9.03 -6.78
CA VAL A 13 18.32 7.89 -6.00
C VAL A 13 18.19 6.61 -6.82
N GLU A 14 19.32 5.97 -7.10
CA GLU A 14 19.37 4.70 -7.85
C GLU A 14 19.30 3.48 -6.94
N GLU A 15 19.77 3.60 -5.69
CA GLU A 15 19.88 2.47 -4.78
C GLU A 15 18.60 2.29 -3.94
N GLU A 16 18.06 1.08 -3.98
CA GLU A 16 16.95 0.66 -3.12
C GLU A 16 17.15 -0.75 -2.58
N ASN A 17 16.50 -1.05 -1.47
CA ASN A 17 16.46 -2.36 -0.85
C ASN A 17 15.08 -2.59 -0.21
N ILE A 18 14.67 -3.84 -0.02
CA ILE A 18 13.43 -4.17 0.69
C ILE A 18 13.34 -3.48 2.07
N CYS A 19 14.47 -3.32 2.78
CA CYS A 19 14.57 -2.63 4.08
C CYS A 19 14.98 -1.15 3.97
N LEU A 20 15.32 -0.66 2.77
CA LEU A 20 15.53 0.75 2.49
C LEU A 20 14.80 1.12 1.19
N PRO A 21 13.46 1.25 1.26
CA PRO A 21 12.65 1.48 0.08
C PRO A 21 12.97 2.85 -0.53
N LEU A 22 12.89 2.95 -1.86
CA LEU A 22 13.22 4.18 -2.59
C LEU A 22 12.61 5.46 -1.99
N PRO A 23 11.31 5.52 -1.61
CA PRO A 23 10.74 6.74 -1.02
C PRO A 23 11.43 7.18 0.28
N ILE A 24 11.81 6.24 1.13
CA ILE A 24 12.51 6.53 2.39
C ILE A 24 13.91 7.08 2.08
N ASN A 25 14.62 6.47 1.12
CA ASN A 25 15.96 6.91 0.73
C ASN A 25 15.94 8.31 0.05
N VAL A 26 14.98 8.57 -0.84
CA VAL A 26 14.77 9.87 -1.49
C VAL A 26 14.51 10.96 -0.46
N VAL A 27 13.55 10.75 0.45
CA VAL A 27 13.20 11.75 1.47
C VAL A 27 14.36 11.96 2.47
N SER A 28 15.08 10.90 2.82
CA SER A 28 16.24 11.04 3.72
C SER A 28 17.34 11.88 3.09
N LYS A 29 17.67 11.63 1.81
CA LYS A 29 18.65 12.44 1.07
C LYS A 29 18.18 13.89 0.87
N TYR A 30 16.88 14.12 0.69
CA TYR A 30 16.32 15.48 0.61
C TYR A 30 16.66 16.30 1.88
N TRP A 31 16.67 15.65 3.04
CA TRP A 31 17.08 16.25 4.31
C TRP A 31 18.60 16.17 4.59
N ASN A 32 19.42 15.86 3.59
CA ASN A 32 20.87 15.65 3.70
C ASN A 32 21.26 14.52 4.68
N VAL A 33 20.40 13.50 4.83
CA VAL A 33 20.66 12.31 5.64
C VAL A 33 20.96 11.12 4.72
N THR A 34 22.17 10.58 4.85
CA THR A 34 22.59 9.38 4.11
C THR A 34 22.32 8.14 4.95
N LEU A 35 21.47 7.24 4.45
CA LEU A 35 21.17 5.97 5.12
C LEU A 35 22.12 4.86 4.61
N PRO A 36 22.79 4.11 5.50
CA PRO A 36 23.75 3.09 5.08
C PRO A 36 23.08 1.91 4.39
N MET A 37 23.40 1.68 3.12
CA MET A 37 22.91 0.51 2.37
C MET A 37 23.34 -0.82 3.03
N SER A 38 24.49 -0.84 3.69
CA SER A 38 24.97 -2.02 4.43
C SER A 38 24.03 -2.44 5.56
N GLU A 39 23.43 -1.49 6.29
CA GLU A 39 22.41 -1.79 7.30
C GLU A 39 21.18 -2.42 6.67
N ALA A 40 20.70 -1.85 5.56
CA ALA A 40 19.54 -2.36 4.85
C ALA A 40 19.77 -3.79 4.33
N ILE A 41 20.94 -4.07 3.77
CA ILE A 41 21.34 -5.41 3.30
C ILE A 41 21.38 -6.41 4.47
N GLU A 42 21.87 -5.99 5.65
CA GLU A 42 21.91 -6.86 6.82
C GLU A 42 20.50 -7.18 7.32
N SER A 43 19.64 -6.17 7.50
CA SER A 43 18.23 -6.36 7.86
C SER A 43 17.50 -7.24 6.84
N ALA A 44 17.77 -7.07 5.54
CA ALA A 44 17.13 -7.82 4.45
C ALA A 44 17.30 -9.34 4.58
N LYS A 45 18.36 -9.83 5.24
CA LYS A 45 18.59 -11.27 5.45
C LYS A 45 17.45 -11.95 6.24
N GLN A 46 16.73 -11.21 7.05
CA GLN A 46 15.59 -11.72 7.84
C GLN A 46 14.33 -11.96 6.99
N TYR A 47 14.29 -11.43 5.76
CA TYR A 47 13.10 -11.42 4.91
C TYR A 47 13.28 -12.27 3.64
N ALA A 48 14.13 -13.30 3.69
CA ALA A 48 14.41 -14.17 2.56
C ALA A 48 13.12 -14.67 1.88
N ASN A 49 13.04 -14.50 0.55
CA ASN A 49 11.88 -14.83 -0.30
C ASN A 49 10.65 -13.90 -0.17
N SER A 50 10.77 -12.77 0.52
CA SER A 50 9.72 -11.74 0.53
C SER A 50 9.84 -10.83 -0.70
N ASN A 51 8.72 -10.53 -1.33
CA ASN A 51 8.64 -9.51 -2.38
C ASN A 51 8.03 -8.23 -1.77
N GLY A 52 8.54 -7.06 -2.13
CA GLY A 52 8.01 -5.76 -1.70
C GLY A 52 8.97 -4.99 -0.80
N SER A 53 8.41 -4.10 0.02
CA SER A 53 9.15 -3.25 0.96
C SER A 53 8.72 -3.53 2.41
N VAL A 54 9.68 -3.46 3.34
CA VAL A 54 9.44 -3.46 4.78
C VAL A 54 9.61 -2.01 5.26
N LEU A 55 8.58 -1.20 5.06
CA LEU A 55 8.65 0.26 5.28
C LEU A 55 9.17 0.64 6.67
N ILE A 56 8.78 -0.11 7.70
CA ILE A 56 9.21 0.18 9.07
C ILE A 56 10.72 0.05 9.28
N GLU A 57 11.42 -0.83 8.55
CA GLU A 57 12.89 -0.94 8.62
C GLU A 57 13.57 0.33 8.10
N GLY A 58 13.06 0.86 6.98
CA GLY A 58 13.56 2.11 6.40
C GLY A 58 13.29 3.30 7.30
N ILE A 59 12.08 3.37 7.88
CA ILE A 59 11.70 4.40 8.85
C ILE A 59 12.61 4.35 10.08
N GLU A 60 12.80 3.17 10.68
CA GLU A 60 13.64 3.03 11.87
C GLU A 60 15.13 3.31 11.56
N SER A 61 15.60 3.01 10.34
CA SER A 61 16.93 3.42 9.89
C SER A 61 17.05 4.94 9.79
N ALA A 62 16.07 5.61 9.19
CA ALA A 62 16.00 7.07 9.15
C ALA A 62 16.02 7.70 10.54
N GLU A 63 15.29 7.11 11.49
CA GLU A 63 15.23 7.56 12.88
C GLU A 63 16.57 7.42 13.60
N ARG A 64 17.28 6.30 13.41
CA ARG A 64 18.66 6.12 13.93
C ARG A 64 19.63 7.18 13.40
N HIS A 65 19.34 7.76 12.24
CA HIS A 65 20.18 8.76 11.57
C HIS A 65 19.67 10.21 11.73
N GLY A 66 18.78 10.46 12.69
CA GLY A 66 18.44 11.81 13.16
C GLY A 66 17.19 12.43 12.53
N LEU A 67 16.43 11.69 11.73
CA LEU A 67 15.10 12.09 11.33
C LEU A 67 14.07 11.64 12.38
N GLY A 68 12.92 12.30 12.44
CA GLY A 68 11.74 11.72 13.06
C GLY A 68 10.77 11.19 11.99
N CYS A 69 9.75 10.48 12.44
CA CYS A 69 8.69 9.98 11.59
C CYS A 69 7.32 10.32 12.18
N LYS A 70 6.37 10.71 11.32
CA LYS A 70 4.94 10.79 11.65
C LYS A 70 4.15 9.97 10.64
N ILE A 71 3.25 9.11 11.12
CA ILE A 71 2.44 8.21 10.29
C ILE A 71 0.97 8.46 10.60
N ILE A 72 0.24 9.06 9.66
CA ILE A 72 -1.11 9.55 9.90
C ILE A 72 -2.09 9.21 8.78
N HIS A 73 -3.36 9.20 9.12
CA HIS A 73 -4.42 9.36 8.13
C HIS A 73 -4.61 10.84 7.87
N SER A 74 -4.69 11.24 6.60
CA SER A 74 -4.72 12.65 6.22
C SER A 74 -5.81 12.95 5.20
N SER A 75 -5.78 14.16 4.65
CA SER A 75 -6.65 14.63 3.59
C SER A 75 -5.82 15.26 2.49
N LEU A 76 -6.40 15.40 1.31
CA LEU A 76 -5.76 16.12 0.20
C LEU A 76 -5.35 17.55 0.60
N SER A 77 -6.15 18.22 1.42
CA SER A 77 -5.87 19.58 1.87
C SER A 77 -4.65 19.67 2.81
N GLU A 78 -4.46 18.67 3.66
CA GLU A 78 -3.32 18.58 4.56
C GLU A 78 -2.06 18.13 3.82
N LEU A 79 -2.19 17.21 2.87
CA LEU A 79 -1.10 16.82 1.97
C LEU A 79 -0.50 18.05 1.27
N LYS A 80 -1.36 18.91 0.68
CA LYS A 80 -0.93 20.15 0.03
C LYS A 80 -0.21 21.09 1.00
N LYS A 81 -0.72 21.27 2.21
CA LYS A 81 -0.05 22.09 3.25
C LYS A 81 1.34 21.56 3.62
N ILE A 82 1.51 20.25 3.65
CA ILE A 82 2.79 19.61 3.96
C ILE A 82 3.79 19.85 2.81
N ILE A 83 3.33 19.75 1.56
CA ILE A 83 4.12 20.11 0.37
C ILE A 83 4.52 21.59 0.42
N ASP A 84 3.57 22.50 0.68
CA ASP A 84 3.82 23.94 0.76
C ASP A 84 4.77 24.32 1.92
N ALA A 85 4.87 23.46 2.94
CA ALA A 85 5.83 23.60 4.03
C ALA A 85 7.24 23.09 3.67
N GLY A 86 7.47 22.66 2.43
CA GLY A 86 8.76 22.14 1.97
C GLY A 86 9.05 20.71 2.44
N ILE A 87 8.01 19.95 2.81
CA ILE A 87 8.16 18.61 3.39
C ILE A 87 7.68 17.57 2.37
N PRO A 88 8.56 16.68 1.86
CA PRO A 88 8.16 15.68 0.88
C PRO A 88 7.35 14.55 1.54
N PRO A 89 6.04 14.44 1.25
CA PRO A 89 5.21 13.43 1.86
C PRO A 89 5.37 12.09 1.13
N ILE A 90 5.35 10.99 1.89
CA ILE A 90 5.30 9.63 1.36
C ILE A 90 3.87 9.12 1.52
N VAL A 91 3.25 8.69 0.44
CA VAL A 91 1.89 8.12 0.44
C VAL A 91 1.91 6.69 -0.04
N ILE A 92 0.92 5.90 0.37
CA ILE A 92 0.70 4.56 -0.18
C ILE A 92 -0.28 4.67 -1.34
N LEU A 93 0.21 4.40 -2.55
CA LEU A 93 -0.54 4.47 -3.80
C LEU A 93 -0.40 3.16 -4.57
N PRO A 94 -1.28 2.88 -5.55
CA PRO A 94 -1.02 1.79 -6.47
C PRO A 94 0.23 2.13 -7.29
N GLY A 95 1.25 1.30 -7.23
CA GLY A 95 2.33 1.31 -8.19
C GLY A 95 2.35 -0.02 -8.91
N ILE A 96 2.28 0.08 -10.24
CA ILE A 96 2.53 -0.97 -11.23
C ILE A 96 1.72 -2.27 -11.03
N PRO A 97 0.95 -2.72 -12.03
CA PRO A 97 0.42 -4.08 -12.01
C PRO A 97 1.60 -5.04 -11.87
N GLU A 98 1.78 -5.63 -10.69
CA GLU A 98 2.55 -6.86 -10.33
C GLU A 98 3.09 -6.78 -8.89
N ILE A 99 3.18 -5.57 -8.31
CA ILE A 99 3.78 -5.29 -6.99
C ILE A 99 2.69 -4.87 -5.99
N THR A 100 2.79 -5.34 -4.75
CA THR A 100 1.88 -4.96 -3.64
C THR A 100 2.36 -3.66 -3.02
N GLN A 101 1.43 -2.70 -2.80
CA GLN A 101 1.62 -1.37 -2.15
C GLN A 101 2.91 -0.62 -2.56
N HIS A 102 2.77 0.36 -3.46
CA HIS A 102 3.89 1.26 -3.78
C HIS A 102 3.79 2.48 -2.88
N ALA A 103 4.72 2.59 -1.93
CA ALA A 103 5.00 3.87 -1.33
C ALA A 103 5.54 4.80 -2.44
N SER A 104 5.06 6.03 -2.50
CA SER A 104 5.48 7.04 -3.48
C SER A 104 5.72 8.36 -2.77
N VAL A 105 6.76 9.09 -3.19
CA VAL A 105 7.00 10.46 -2.71
C VAL A 105 6.21 11.41 -3.60
N ILE A 106 5.43 12.31 -3.00
CA ILE A 106 4.74 13.36 -3.74
C ILE A 106 5.68 14.55 -3.87
N SER A 107 6.01 14.94 -5.10
CA SER A 107 6.87 16.08 -5.38
C SER A 107 6.09 17.38 -5.41
N GLY A 108 4.79 17.36 -5.70
CA GLY A 108 4.02 18.60 -5.80
C GLY A 108 2.57 18.45 -6.22
N TYR A 109 1.95 19.56 -6.58
CA TYR A 109 0.60 19.61 -7.15
C TYR A 109 0.41 20.82 -8.07
N ASP A 110 -0.59 20.75 -8.95
CA ASP A 110 -1.04 21.89 -9.76
C ASP A 110 -2.55 22.08 -9.58
N ASP A 111 -2.96 23.23 -9.02
CA ASP A 111 -4.37 23.54 -8.78
C ASP A 111 -5.11 24.04 -10.03
N ASN A 112 -4.41 24.52 -11.05
CA ASN A 112 -5.03 24.90 -12.32
C ASN A 112 -5.32 23.65 -13.15
N GLU A 113 -4.34 22.76 -13.26
CA GLU A 113 -4.45 21.50 -14.03
C GLU A 113 -5.16 20.39 -13.23
N LYS A 114 -5.38 20.59 -11.92
CA LYS A 114 -5.96 19.60 -11.00
C LYS A 114 -5.19 18.29 -11.02
N THR A 115 -3.88 18.37 -10.79
CA THR A 115 -2.97 17.23 -10.78
C THR A 115 -2.13 17.16 -9.50
N ILE A 116 -1.68 15.94 -9.19
CA ILE A 116 -0.69 15.62 -8.16
C ILE A 116 0.55 15.08 -8.85
N LEU A 117 1.71 15.58 -8.46
CA LEU A 117 3.01 15.23 -9.01
C LEU A 117 3.69 14.25 -8.07
N HIS A 118 4.17 13.13 -8.60
CA HIS A 118 4.86 12.12 -7.81
C HIS A 118 6.21 11.76 -8.41
N TYR A 119 7.13 11.39 -7.53
CA TYR A 119 8.49 11.03 -7.87
C TYR A 119 8.53 9.77 -8.74
N ILE A 120 9.25 9.83 -9.86
CA ILE A 120 9.60 8.69 -10.70
C ILE A 120 11.13 8.57 -10.75
N GLN A 121 11.63 7.36 -10.43
CA GLN A 121 13.07 7.08 -10.39
C GLN A 121 13.75 7.16 -11.76
N LYS A 122 13.02 6.85 -12.83
CA LYS A 122 13.59 6.75 -14.18
C LYS A 122 13.60 8.12 -14.85
N GLY A 123 14.81 8.63 -15.06
CA GLY A 123 15.00 9.60 -16.11
C GLY A 123 14.85 8.97 -17.49
N ASN A 124 14.57 9.81 -18.49
CA ASN A 124 14.74 9.46 -19.90
C ASN A 124 16.18 9.00 -20.19
N ASN A 125 16.46 8.58 -21.42
CA ASN A 125 17.82 8.14 -21.85
C ASN A 125 18.92 9.22 -21.64
N ASP A 126 18.52 10.45 -21.32
CA ASP A 126 19.38 11.61 -21.10
C ASP A 126 19.58 11.94 -19.60
N GLY A 127 18.99 11.16 -18.68
CA GLY A 127 19.22 11.29 -17.24
C GLY A 127 18.41 12.40 -16.55
N GLU A 128 17.42 13.00 -17.21
CA GLU A 128 16.54 14.02 -16.61
C GLU A 128 15.48 13.36 -15.74
N GLN A 129 15.21 13.88 -14.54
CA GLN A 129 14.09 13.42 -13.72
C GLN A 129 12.77 13.50 -14.48
N GLN A 130 12.01 12.39 -14.48
CA GLN A 130 10.63 12.42 -14.92
C GLN A 130 9.73 12.61 -13.72
N GLU A 131 8.70 13.45 -13.89
CA GLU A 131 7.62 13.57 -12.92
C GLU A 131 6.42 12.75 -13.39
N GLY A 132 5.88 11.96 -12.48
CA GLY A 132 4.61 11.29 -12.71
C GLY A 132 3.47 12.23 -12.38
N VAL A 133 2.49 12.32 -13.27
CA VAL A 133 1.32 13.19 -13.11
C VAL A 133 0.07 12.33 -12.92
N ILE A 134 -0.64 12.55 -11.81
CA ILE A 134 -1.90 11.87 -11.49
C ILE A 134 -3.01 12.91 -11.40
N PRO A 135 -4.16 12.72 -12.09
CA PRO A 135 -5.33 13.58 -11.88
C PRO A 135 -5.72 13.59 -10.40
N GLN A 136 -5.95 14.76 -9.82
CA GLN A 136 -6.16 14.96 -8.38
C GLN A 136 -7.35 14.14 -7.85
N GLU A 137 -8.44 14.06 -8.60
CA GLU A 137 -9.62 13.25 -8.23
C GLU A 137 -9.30 11.75 -8.22
N LEU A 138 -8.50 11.28 -9.17
CA LEU A 138 -8.07 9.88 -9.22
C LEU A 138 -7.14 9.57 -8.05
N PHE A 139 -6.19 10.46 -7.77
CA PHE A 139 -5.28 10.35 -6.64
C PHE A 139 -6.06 10.24 -5.32
N ASP A 140 -6.96 11.18 -5.02
CA ASP A 140 -7.69 11.19 -3.74
C ASP A 140 -8.60 9.95 -3.63
N LYS A 141 -9.23 9.56 -4.74
CA LYS A 141 -10.03 8.33 -4.79
C LYS A 141 -9.20 7.10 -4.44
N GLU A 142 -8.08 6.86 -5.12
CA GLU A 142 -7.25 5.66 -4.88
C GLU A 142 -6.55 5.70 -3.51
N TRP A 143 -6.12 6.86 -3.05
CA TRP A 143 -5.53 7.03 -1.73
C TRP A 143 -6.55 6.81 -0.60
N SER A 144 -7.81 7.20 -0.81
CA SER A 144 -8.90 6.94 0.14
C SER A 144 -9.26 5.47 0.31
N GLU A 145 -8.97 4.63 -0.70
CA GLU A 145 -9.21 3.18 -0.63
C GLU A 145 -8.31 2.48 0.39
N ASP A 146 -7.17 3.09 0.75
CA ASP A 146 -6.24 2.63 1.80
C ASP A 146 -6.22 3.58 3.01
N GLY A 147 -7.33 4.31 3.26
CA GLY A 147 -7.48 5.17 4.42
C GLY A 147 -6.64 6.44 4.41
N ARG A 148 -6.09 6.86 3.26
CA ARG A 148 -5.24 8.06 3.12
C ARG A 148 -4.02 8.07 4.06
N LEU A 149 -3.32 6.94 4.14
CA LEU A 149 -2.10 6.83 4.93
C LEU A 149 -1.00 7.74 4.36
N LEU A 150 -0.41 8.55 5.23
CA LEU A 150 0.63 9.53 4.98
C LEU A 150 1.80 9.28 5.94
N ILE A 151 3.00 9.19 5.40
CA ILE A 151 4.24 9.06 6.14
C ILE A 151 5.06 10.32 5.91
N ILE A 152 5.53 10.93 7.00
CA ILE A 152 6.35 12.14 6.98
C ILE A 152 7.67 11.82 7.66
N LEU A 153 8.76 11.93 6.92
CA LEU A 153 10.12 11.88 7.46
C LEU A 153 10.73 13.26 7.35
N ALA A 154 11.17 13.82 8.48
CA ALA A 154 11.82 15.12 8.53
C ALA A 154 12.63 15.29 9.83
N PRO A 155 13.56 16.25 9.90
CA PRO A 155 14.23 16.62 11.14
C PRO A 155 13.21 16.96 12.25
N HIS A 156 13.56 16.63 13.51
CA HIS A 156 12.62 16.79 14.65
C HIS A 156 12.07 18.22 14.81
N ASN A 157 12.86 19.24 14.53
CA ASN A 157 12.42 20.64 14.57
C ASN A 157 11.35 20.96 13.51
N VAL A 158 11.41 20.32 12.34
CA VAL A 158 10.39 20.44 11.29
C VAL A 158 9.11 19.74 11.73
N LEU A 159 9.21 18.51 12.25
CA LEU A 159 8.04 17.74 12.69
C LEU A 159 7.28 18.38 13.86
N PHE A 160 7.98 19.14 14.72
CA PHE A 160 7.34 19.86 15.83
C PHE A 160 6.30 20.88 15.35
N SER A 161 6.43 21.38 14.11
CA SER A 161 5.45 22.30 13.52
C SER A 161 4.14 21.62 13.10
N ILE A 162 4.13 20.29 13.01
CA ILE A 162 2.97 19.50 12.56
C ILE A 162 2.17 19.05 13.78
N LYS A 163 1.02 19.68 14.02
CA LYS A 163 0.08 19.30 15.09
C LYS A 163 -0.72 18.08 14.69
N LEU A 164 -0.67 17.01 15.49
CA LEU A 164 -1.35 15.74 15.22
C LEU A 164 -2.00 15.15 16.48
N ASN A 165 -2.85 14.14 16.27
CA ASN A 165 -3.34 13.27 17.33
C ASN A 165 -2.36 12.10 17.54
N ASP A 166 -1.70 12.05 18.69
CA ASP A 166 -0.65 11.08 19.03
C ASP A 166 -1.15 9.62 19.07
N SER A 167 -2.42 9.38 19.43
CA SER A 167 -2.98 8.02 19.58
C SER A 167 -3.07 7.27 18.24
N SER A 168 -3.60 7.92 17.20
CA SER A 168 -3.67 7.37 15.84
C SER A 168 -2.27 7.18 15.23
N GLU A 169 -1.31 8.05 15.55
CA GLU A 169 0.07 7.94 15.07
C GLU A 169 0.72 6.63 15.57
N ILE A 170 0.59 6.35 16.87
CA ILE A 170 1.12 5.11 17.47
C ILE A 170 0.39 3.88 16.88
N SER A 171 -0.93 3.95 16.70
CA SER A 171 -1.70 2.86 16.07
C SER A 171 -1.20 2.55 14.65
N ASN A 172 -0.98 3.58 13.83
CA ASN A 172 -0.45 3.40 12.48
C ASN A 172 0.95 2.80 12.46
N ARG A 173 1.82 3.25 13.37
CA ARG A 173 3.16 2.66 13.50
C ARG A 173 3.10 1.19 13.88
N LEU A 174 2.21 0.81 14.80
CA LEU A 174 2.00 -0.58 15.19
C LEU A 174 1.52 -1.44 14.02
N CYS A 175 0.78 -0.89 13.05
CA CYS A 175 0.43 -1.60 11.83
C CYS A 175 1.67 -1.98 11.01
N LEU A 176 2.57 -1.02 10.74
CA LEU A 176 3.81 -1.30 9.99
C LEU A 176 4.73 -2.29 10.73
N ILE A 177 4.81 -2.18 12.07
CA ILE A 177 5.53 -3.16 12.90
C ILE A 177 4.91 -4.55 12.77
N SER A 178 3.58 -4.63 12.76
CA SER A 178 2.86 -5.90 12.63
C SER A 178 3.08 -6.54 11.26
N GLU A 179 3.14 -5.76 10.19
CA GLU A 179 3.50 -6.25 8.85
C GLU A 179 4.90 -6.87 8.83
N ARG A 180 5.89 -6.22 9.45
CA ARG A 180 7.23 -6.80 9.66
C ARG A 180 7.16 -8.13 10.42
N LEU A 181 6.44 -8.18 11.55
CA LEU A 181 6.31 -9.39 12.36
C LEU A 181 5.66 -10.54 11.58
N ILE A 182 4.66 -10.24 10.74
CA ILE A 182 4.01 -11.21 9.84
C ILE A 182 5.01 -11.79 8.83
N LEU A 183 5.87 -10.94 8.25
CA LEU A 183 6.92 -11.40 7.33
C LEU A 183 7.95 -12.30 8.04
N GLN A 184 8.29 -11.98 9.29
CA GLN A 184 9.15 -12.78 10.16
C GLN A 184 8.46 -14.05 10.71
N LYS A 185 7.19 -14.30 10.38
CA LYS A 185 6.36 -15.41 10.89
C LYS A 185 6.09 -15.35 12.40
N ASN A 186 6.28 -14.20 13.03
CA ASN A 186 5.98 -13.95 14.43
C ASN A 186 4.51 -13.55 14.62
N THR A 187 3.61 -14.44 14.21
CA THR A 187 2.17 -14.17 14.10
C THR A 187 1.51 -13.79 15.43
N SER A 188 1.94 -14.39 16.54
CA SER A 188 1.40 -14.09 17.87
C SER A 188 1.73 -12.67 18.32
N GLU A 189 2.96 -12.22 18.07
CA GLU A 189 3.41 -10.85 18.39
C GLU A 189 2.74 -9.82 17.48
N ALA A 190 2.53 -10.17 16.20
CA ALA A 190 1.78 -9.35 15.28
C ALA A 190 0.34 -9.13 15.78
N LEU A 191 -0.38 -10.19 16.19
CA LEU A 191 -1.72 -10.07 16.76
C LEU A 191 -1.76 -9.23 18.05
N ALA A 192 -0.76 -9.38 18.92
CA ALA A 192 -0.66 -8.56 20.12
C ALA A 192 -0.44 -7.06 19.79
N SER A 193 0.40 -6.78 18.79
CA SER A 193 0.67 -5.43 18.30
C SER A 193 -0.57 -4.80 17.64
N LEU A 194 -1.29 -5.57 16.83
CA LEU A 194 -2.54 -5.15 16.19
C LEU A 194 -3.66 -4.92 17.18
N LYS A 195 -3.78 -5.78 18.21
CA LYS A 195 -4.72 -5.56 19.30
C LYS A 195 -4.46 -4.22 19.99
N LYS A 196 -3.20 -3.92 20.31
CA LYS A 196 -2.82 -2.64 20.90
C LYS A 196 -3.10 -1.46 19.95
N ALA A 197 -2.88 -1.64 18.64
CA ALA A 197 -3.23 -0.62 17.65
C ALA A 197 -4.73 -0.29 17.69
N ILE A 198 -5.58 -1.31 17.70
CA ILE A 198 -7.05 -1.15 17.77
C ILE A 198 -7.49 -0.55 19.12
N GLU A 199 -6.84 -0.90 20.23
CA GLU A 199 -7.12 -0.28 21.54
C GLU A 199 -6.78 1.22 21.58
N LEU A 200 -5.78 1.66 20.81
CA LEU A 200 -5.41 3.07 20.69
C LEU A 200 -6.29 3.83 19.70
N ASP A 201 -6.72 3.17 18.62
CA ASP A 201 -7.56 3.73 17.58
C ASP A 201 -8.51 2.66 17.02
N GLU A 202 -9.72 2.61 17.58
CA GLU A 202 -10.72 1.59 17.23
C GLU A 202 -11.23 1.67 15.80
N VAL A 203 -11.00 2.80 15.12
CA VAL A 203 -11.43 3.05 13.73
C VAL A 203 -10.28 2.92 12.72
N ASN A 204 -9.10 2.48 13.17
CA ASN A 204 -7.95 2.26 12.29
C ASN A 204 -8.21 1.07 11.34
N GLN A 205 -8.53 1.41 10.09
CA GLN A 205 -8.91 0.42 9.06
C GLN A 205 -7.79 -0.56 8.74
N THR A 206 -6.53 -0.09 8.75
CA THR A 206 -5.34 -0.91 8.51
C THR A 206 -5.17 -1.95 9.62
N ALA A 207 -5.29 -1.54 10.89
CA ALA A 207 -5.17 -2.45 12.02
C ALA A 207 -6.27 -3.53 12.02
N LEU A 208 -7.51 -3.14 11.71
CA LEU A 208 -8.65 -4.05 11.55
C LEU A 208 -8.41 -5.04 10.41
N TYR A 209 -8.02 -4.54 9.23
CA TYR A 209 -7.72 -5.38 8.07
C TYR A 209 -6.60 -6.39 8.36
N LEU A 210 -5.47 -5.94 8.93
CA LEU A 210 -4.33 -6.80 9.23
C LEU A 210 -4.71 -7.87 10.27
N SER A 211 -5.52 -7.53 11.28
CA SER A 211 -6.03 -8.49 12.26
C SER A 211 -6.88 -9.57 11.60
N GLY A 212 -7.82 -9.16 10.74
CA GLY A 212 -8.61 -10.07 9.92
C GLY A 212 -7.73 -10.95 9.02
N SER A 213 -6.70 -10.37 8.38
CA SER A 213 -5.77 -11.09 7.51
C SER A 213 -5.01 -12.18 8.25
N VAL A 214 -4.47 -11.88 9.42
CA VAL A 214 -3.75 -12.87 10.22
C VAL A 214 -4.67 -14.01 10.66
N LEU A 215 -5.87 -13.69 11.13
CA LEU A 215 -6.86 -14.70 11.56
C LEU A 215 -7.36 -15.56 10.38
N ASN A 216 -7.50 -14.96 9.19
CA ASN A 216 -7.89 -15.66 7.97
C ASN A 216 -6.81 -16.64 7.50
N GLU A 217 -5.52 -16.29 7.62
CA GLU A 217 -4.42 -17.22 7.38
C GLU A 217 -4.44 -18.41 8.35
N GLN A 218 -4.94 -18.20 9.57
CA GLN A 218 -5.19 -19.27 10.55
C GLN A 218 -6.51 -20.02 10.33
N ASN A 219 -7.27 -19.70 9.27
CA ASN A 219 -8.63 -20.21 9.02
C ASN A 219 -9.64 -19.94 10.16
N SER A 220 -9.38 -18.95 11.01
CA SER A 220 -10.33 -18.57 12.07
C SER A 220 -11.49 -17.74 11.51
N ASN A 221 -12.72 -18.08 11.90
CA ASN A 221 -13.92 -17.30 11.60
C ASN A 221 -13.94 -15.95 12.31
N ASP A 222 -13.10 -15.75 13.33
CA ASP A 222 -12.93 -14.47 14.02
C ASP A 222 -12.42 -13.37 13.09
N CYS A 223 -11.90 -13.69 11.89
CA CYS A 223 -11.52 -12.68 10.90
C CYS A 223 -12.71 -11.86 10.36
N ILE A 224 -13.90 -12.46 10.31
CA ILE A 224 -15.11 -11.86 9.72
C ILE A 224 -15.46 -10.52 10.37
N PRO A 225 -15.64 -10.42 11.70
CA PRO A 225 -16.01 -9.15 12.33
C PRO A 225 -14.99 -8.03 12.09
N TYR A 226 -13.69 -8.35 11.98
CA TYR A 226 -12.68 -7.33 11.67
C TYR A 226 -12.83 -6.78 10.26
N TYR A 227 -13.05 -7.65 9.27
CA TYR A 227 -13.28 -7.22 7.90
C TYR A 227 -14.61 -6.48 7.74
N GLU A 228 -15.68 -6.95 8.39
CA GLU A 228 -16.98 -6.26 8.38
C GLU A 228 -16.90 -4.88 9.01
N LYS A 229 -16.19 -4.73 10.15
CA LYS A 229 -15.94 -3.42 10.76
C LYS A 229 -15.12 -2.51 9.83
N CYS A 230 -14.09 -3.04 9.18
CA CYS A 230 -13.29 -2.29 8.20
C CYS A 230 -14.16 -1.77 7.03
N ILE A 231 -15.03 -2.63 6.47
CA ILE A 231 -15.97 -2.27 5.40
C ILE A 231 -17.00 -1.23 5.86
N ALA A 232 -17.50 -1.35 7.09
CA ALA A 232 -18.46 -0.40 7.64
C ALA A 232 -17.84 1.01 7.80
N LEU A 233 -16.56 1.08 8.16
CA LEU A 233 -15.82 2.35 8.27
C LEU A 233 -15.44 2.93 6.91
N ASN A 234 -15.08 2.07 5.94
CA ASN A 234 -14.77 2.46 4.57
C ASN A 234 -15.24 1.40 3.58
N GLY A 235 -16.40 1.67 2.98
CA GLY A 235 -17.00 0.79 1.98
C GLY A 235 -16.17 0.64 0.69
N ARG A 236 -15.11 1.44 0.52
CA ARG A 236 -14.14 1.35 -0.58
C ARG A 236 -12.81 0.67 -0.18
N PHE A 237 -12.67 0.16 1.04
CA PHE A 237 -11.47 -0.57 1.46
C PHE A 237 -11.42 -1.97 0.83
N TYR A 238 -10.98 -2.04 -0.43
CA TYR A 238 -11.11 -3.25 -1.26
C TYR A 238 -10.41 -4.48 -0.67
N LEU A 239 -9.33 -4.29 0.10
CA LEU A 239 -8.57 -5.38 0.75
C LEU A 239 -9.40 -6.16 1.78
N ALA A 240 -10.36 -5.51 2.46
CA ALA A 240 -11.26 -6.21 3.39
C ALA A 240 -12.24 -7.12 2.65
N TYR A 241 -12.74 -6.68 1.49
CA TYR A 241 -13.54 -7.54 0.60
C TYR A 241 -12.71 -8.70 0.04
N VAL A 242 -11.46 -8.46 -0.34
CA VAL A 242 -10.53 -9.54 -0.74
C VAL A 242 -10.34 -10.54 0.41
N GLY A 243 -10.15 -10.05 1.63
CA GLY A 243 -10.03 -10.86 2.84
C GLY A 243 -11.23 -11.78 3.04
N LEU A 244 -12.45 -11.24 3.05
CA LEU A 244 -13.68 -12.04 3.15
C LEU A 244 -13.82 -13.03 1.98
N GLY A 245 -13.53 -12.59 0.75
CA GLY A 245 -13.54 -13.45 -0.43
C GLY A 245 -12.60 -14.65 -0.28
N ASN A 246 -11.38 -14.41 0.21
CA ASN A 246 -10.38 -15.45 0.50
C ASN A 246 -10.85 -16.40 1.61
N TYR A 247 -11.43 -15.86 2.69
CA TYR A 247 -11.94 -16.68 3.80
C TYR A 247 -13.04 -17.63 3.31
N TYR A 248 -14.04 -17.09 2.61
CA TYR A 248 -15.14 -17.91 2.07
C TYR A 248 -14.68 -18.88 0.99
N LEU A 249 -13.65 -18.53 0.21
CA LEU A 249 -13.03 -19.45 -0.74
C LEU A 249 -12.41 -20.65 -0.02
N LYS A 250 -11.61 -20.41 1.03
CA LYS A 250 -10.98 -21.47 1.85
C LYS A 250 -12.04 -22.37 2.50
N SER A 251 -13.16 -21.79 2.95
CA SER A 251 -14.30 -22.53 3.50
C SER A 251 -15.25 -23.13 2.44
N SER A 252 -14.89 -23.12 1.15
CA SER A 252 -15.71 -23.62 0.03
C SER A 252 -17.12 -23.02 -0.10
N GLN A 253 -17.35 -21.84 0.49
CA GLN A 253 -18.59 -21.07 0.35
C GLN A 253 -18.51 -20.18 -0.90
N PHE A 254 -18.52 -20.81 -2.07
CA PHE A 254 -18.21 -20.14 -3.35
C PHE A 254 -19.14 -18.98 -3.68
N ASP A 255 -20.44 -19.07 -3.37
CA ASP A 255 -21.40 -17.98 -3.63
C ASP A 255 -21.06 -16.71 -2.83
N LYS A 256 -20.69 -16.85 -1.56
CA LYS A 256 -20.26 -15.72 -0.73
C LYS A 256 -18.93 -15.17 -1.23
N SER A 257 -17.97 -16.04 -1.53
CA SER A 257 -16.67 -15.64 -2.06
C SER A 257 -16.81 -14.81 -3.35
N GLU A 258 -17.71 -15.22 -4.25
CA GLU A 258 -17.99 -14.50 -5.49
C GLU A 258 -18.53 -13.08 -5.24
N ILE A 259 -19.43 -12.90 -4.27
CA ILE A 259 -19.98 -11.59 -3.90
C ILE A 259 -18.85 -10.65 -3.47
N TYR A 260 -18.02 -11.09 -2.52
CA TYR A 260 -16.96 -10.24 -1.96
C TYR A 260 -15.85 -9.94 -2.98
N TYR A 261 -15.42 -10.93 -3.76
CA TYR A 261 -14.46 -10.69 -4.84
C TYR A 261 -15.01 -9.78 -5.93
N SER A 262 -16.29 -9.90 -6.28
CA SER A 262 -16.90 -9.01 -7.26
C SER A 262 -16.94 -7.58 -6.76
N LYS A 263 -17.20 -7.36 -5.47
CA LYS A 263 -17.16 -6.02 -4.89
C LYS A 263 -15.75 -5.42 -4.87
N ALA A 264 -14.73 -6.22 -4.53
CA ALA A 264 -13.33 -5.78 -4.60
C ALA A 264 -12.92 -5.36 -6.02
N ILE A 265 -13.34 -6.12 -7.03
CA ILE A 265 -13.08 -5.83 -8.46
C ILE A 265 -13.84 -4.58 -8.92
N GLU A 266 -15.08 -4.38 -8.48
CA GLU A 266 -15.88 -3.18 -8.78
C GLU A 266 -15.23 -1.91 -8.23
N ILE A 267 -14.71 -1.96 -7.00
CA ILE A 267 -14.07 -0.82 -6.33
C ILE A 267 -12.80 -0.40 -7.06
N ASN A 268 -11.89 -1.36 -7.28
CA ASN A 268 -10.62 -1.11 -7.96
C ASN A 268 -10.19 -2.33 -8.81
N PRO A 269 -10.52 -2.36 -10.11
CA PRO A 269 -10.24 -3.50 -10.97
C PRO A 269 -8.74 -3.70 -11.24
N LYS A 270 -7.95 -2.62 -11.21
CA LYS A 270 -6.50 -2.69 -11.42
C LYS A 270 -5.78 -3.27 -10.21
N ARG A 271 -6.13 -2.84 -8.99
CA ARG A 271 -5.54 -3.37 -7.75
C ARG A 271 -6.03 -4.77 -7.42
N SER A 272 -7.28 -5.06 -7.72
CA SER A 272 -7.88 -6.40 -7.57
C SER A 272 -7.55 -7.35 -8.72
N ALA A 273 -6.57 -7.03 -9.58
CA ALA A 273 -6.34 -7.79 -10.80
C ALA A 273 -5.99 -9.28 -10.52
N LYS A 274 -5.23 -9.57 -9.45
CA LYS A 274 -4.94 -10.96 -9.03
C LYS A 274 -6.20 -11.72 -8.60
N ILE A 275 -7.26 -11.02 -8.19
CA ILE A 275 -8.55 -11.60 -7.74
C ILE A 275 -9.32 -12.21 -8.89
N TYR A 276 -9.15 -11.74 -10.13
CA TYR A 276 -9.76 -12.38 -11.30
C TYR A 276 -9.40 -13.86 -11.40
N LYS A 277 -8.17 -14.26 -11.07
CA LYS A 277 -7.80 -15.69 -11.05
C LYS A 277 -8.55 -16.48 -9.97
N ASN A 278 -8.66 -15.92 -8.76
CA ASN A 278 -9.37 -16.58 -7.65
C ASN A 278 -10.87 -16.70 -7.97
N ARG A 279 -11.46 -15.67 -8.58
CA ARG A 279 -12.86 -15.68 -9.01
C ARG A 279 -13.10 -16.59 -10.21
N ALA A 280 -12.12 -16.74 -11.11
CA ALA A 280 -12.20 -17.76 -12.17
C ALA A 280 -12.21 -19.17 -11.59
N TYR A 281 -11.32 -19.47 -10.64
CA TYR A 281 -11.25 -20.76 -9.96
C TYR A 281 -12.57 -21.12 -9.26
N LEU A 282 -13.15 -20.20 -8.49
CA LEU A 282 -14.44 -20.50 -7.82
C LEU A 282 -15.58 -20.69 -8.83
N LYS A 283 -15.58 -19.93 -9.94
CA LYS A 283 -16.62 -20.04 -10.98
C LYS A 283 -16.54 -21.37 -11.71
N GLU A 284 -15.33 -21.87 -11.96
CA GLU A 284 -15.13 -23.24 -12.45
C GLU A 284 -15.73 -24.28 -11.48
N LYS A 285 -15.51 -24.13 -10.16
CA LYS A 285 -16.12 -25.03 -9.15
C LYS A 285 -17.65 -24.96 -9.14
N GLN A 286 -18.22 -23.80 -9.46
CA GLN A 286 -19.67 -23.62 -9.65
C GLN A 286 -20.17 -24.03 -11.05
N LYS A 287 -19.30 -24.55 -11.94
CA LYS A 287 -19.61 -24.90 -13.35
C LYS A 287 -20.01 -23.69 -14.23
N LYS A 288 -19.61 -22.48 -13.83
CA LYS A 288 -19.78 -21.21 -14.55
C LYS A 288 -18.57 -20.95 -15.46
N ASN A 289 -18.30 -21.88 -16.38
CA ASN A 289 -17.09 -21.87 -17.22
C ASN A 289 -16.96 -20.63 -18.12
N PRO A 290 -18.03 -20.13 -18.78
CA PRO A 290 -17.95 -18.91 -19.59
C PRO A 290 -17.50 -17.69 -18.76
N GLU A 291 -18.03 -17.54 -17.54
CA GLU A 291 -17.68 -16.46 -16.64
C GLU A 291 -16.25 -16.60 -16.09
N ALA A 292 -15.80 -17.83 -15.81
CA ALA A 292 -14.42 -18.10 -15.40
C ALA A 292 -13.42 -17.71 -16.50
N LYS A 293 -13.72 -18.07 -17.76
CA LYS A 293 -12.91 -17.71 -18.93
C LYS A 293 -12.80 -16.19 -19.11
N ASN A 294 -13.88 -15.45 -18.87
CA ASN A 294 -13.88 -13.99 -18.94
C ASN A 294 -13.01 -13.36 -17.84
N ASP A 295 -13.00 -13.93 -16.64
CA ASP A 295 -12.13 -13.47 -15.56
C ASP A 295 -10.64 -13.70 -15.91
N LEU A 296 -10.28 -14.88 -16.41
CA LEU A 296 -8.91 -15.16 -16.85
C LEU A 296 -8.43 -14.23 -17.99
N LYS A 297 -9.32 -13.93 -18.95
CA LYS A 297 -9.03 -12.92 -19.99
C LYS A 297 -8.80 -11.53 -19.41
N SER A 298 -9.60 -11.14 -18.41
CA SER A 298 -9.45 -9.85 -17.72
C SER A 298 -8.13 -9.77 -16.96
N TYR A 299 -7.71 -10.85 -16.30
CA TYR A 299 -6.38 -10.96 -15.68
C TYR A 299 -5.27 -10.75 -16.71
N LEU A 300 -5.29 -11.45 -17.85
CA LEU A 300 -4.25 -11.32 -18.89
C LEU A 300 -4.24 -9.95 -19.58
N LYS A 301 -5.38 -9.25 -19.61
CA LYS A 301 -5.45 -7.87 -20.09
C LYS A 301 -4.72 -6.91 -19.15
N LEU A 302 -4.80 -7.14 -17.85
CA LEU A 302 -4.15 -6.31 -16.82
C LEU A 302 -2.68 -6.70 -16.62
N PHE A 303 -2.31 -7.97 -16.86
CA PHE A 303 -0.96 -8.49 -16.75
C PHE A 303 -0.52 -9.20 -18.04
N PRO A 304 -0.26 -8.45 -19.12
CA PRO A 304 0.10 -9.05 -20.40
C PRO A 304 1.42 -9.84 -20.35
N LYS A 305 2.30 -9.56 -19.38
CA LYS A 305 3.60 -10.21 -19.17
C LYS A 305 3.65 -11.10 -17.93
N ALA A 306 2.49 -11.51 -17.39
CA ALA A 306 2.44 -12.38 -16.22
C ALA A 306 3.30 -13.65 -16.42
N LYS A 307 4.09 -14.02 -15.41
CA LYS A 307 4.97 -15.21 -15.47
C LYS A 307 4.19 -16.51 -15.74
N ASP A 308 2.95 -16.57 -15.29
CA ASP A 308 2.04 -17.70 -15.43
C ASP A 308 1.13 -17.61 -16.66
N ARG A 309 1.37 -16.66 -17.58
CA ARG A 309 0.52 -16.43 -18.76
C ARG A 309 0.18 -17.69 -19.54
N GLY A 310 1.18 -18.53 -19.85
CA GLY A 310 0.96 -19.75 -20.64
C GLY A 310 0.00 -20.74 -19.97
N ILE A 311 0.06 -20.84 -18.64
CA ILE A 311 -0.84 -21.67 -17.83
C ILE A 311 -2.26 -21.12 -17.93
N ILE A 312 -2.41 -19.79 -17.82
CA ILE A 312 -3.72 -19.14 -17.91
C ILE A 312 -4.32 -19.27 -19.31
N GLU A 313 -3.52 -19.13 -20.37
CA GLU A 313 -3.97 -19.35 -21.75
C GLU A 313 -4.41 -20.78 -22.02
N GLN A 314 -3.73 -21.76 -21.41
CA GLN A 314 -4.17 -23.15 -21.45
C GLN A 314 -5.50 -23.36 -20.74
N ALA A 315 -5.65 -22.86 -19.51
CA ALA A 315 -6.91 -22.95 -18.76
C ALA A 315 -8.09 -22.31 -19.53
N ILE A 316 -7.86 -21.18 -20.21
CA ILE A 316 -8.87 -20.54 -21.09
C ILE A 316 -9.31 -21.46 -22.24
N ARG A 317 -8.43 -22.33 -22.76
CA ARG A 317 -8.79 -23.28 -23.84
C ARG A 317 -9.57 -24.48 -23.33
N GLU A 318 -9.30 -24.90 -22.11
CA GLU A 318 -9.91 -26.06 -21.46
C GLU A 318 -11.30 -25.76 -20.86
N LEU A 319 -11.56 -24.49 -20.48
CA LEU A 319 -12.87 -23.96 -20.06
C LEU A 319 -13.79 -23.62 -21.24
#